data_AF-A0A150KZN6-F1
#
_entry.id   AF-A0A150KZN6-F1
#
_cell.length_a   1.000
_cell.length_b   1.000
_cell.length_c   1.000
_cell.angle_alpha   90.00
_cell.angle_beta   90.00
_cell.angle_gamma   90.00
#
_symmetry.space_group_name_H-M   'P 1'
#
loop_
_entity.id
_entity.type
_entity.pdbx_description
1 polymer ?
#
loop_
_entity_poly.entity_id
_entity_poly.type
_entity_poly.pdbx_seq_one_letter_code
_entity_poly.pdbx_strand_id
1 'polypeptide(L)' 'MIKVENQQPCKVCGQKEFVQGKLGNGYSSLTEVDKILGKSSPLIFTFCKNCGEVSSIKVKNPHKF' A
#
# COMPACT_ATOMS: atom_id res chain seq x y z
N MET A 1 -6.99 12.96 7.53
CA MET A 1 -7.14 11.50 7.26
C MET A 1 -7.74 11.35 5.88
N ILE A 2 -7.07 10.68 4.95
CA ILE A 2 -7.61 10.48 3.59
C ILE A 2 -8.58 9.29 3.65
N LYS A 3 -9.88 9.57 3.49
CA LYS A 3 -10.93 8.55 3.38
C LYS A 3 -10.93 8.08 1.92
N VAL A 4 -10.72 6.79 1.69
CA VAL A 4 -10.74 6.23 0.32
C VAL A 4 -12.20 5.92 -0.03
N GLU A 5 -12.80 6.71 -0.92
CA GLU A 5 -14.19 6.53 -1.36
C GLU A 5 -14.31 5.36 -2.37
N ASN A 6 -15.44 4.65 -2.33
CA ASN A 6 -15.78 3.46 -3.13
C ASN A 6 -15.08 2.11 -2.83
N GLN A 7 -14.68 1.85 -1.58
CA GLN A 7 -14.28 0.48 -1.19
C GLN A 7 -15.47 -0.38 -0.77
N GLN A 8 -15.50 -1.61 -1.28
CA GLN A 8 -16.37 -2.65 -0.72
C GLN A 8 -16.11 -2.81 0.78
N PRO A 9 -17.11 -3.25 1.57
CA PRO A 9 -16.91 -3.58 2.98
C PRO A 9 -15.67 -4.47 3.16
N CYS A 10 -14.93 -4.27 4.25
CA CYS A 10 -13.83 -5.17 4.60
C CYS A 10 -14.32 -6.61 4.61
N LYS A 11 -13.62 -7.49 3.89
CA LYS A 11 -14.01 -8.90 3.73
C LYS A 11 -13.96 -9.68 5.04
N VAL A 12 -13.24 -9.17 6.04
CA VAL A 12 -13.07 -9.82 7.35
C VAL A 12 -14.02 -9.26 8.40
N CYS A 13 -14.18 -7.93 8.51
CA CYS A 13 -14.95 -7.32 9.60
C CYS A 13 -16.18 -6.50 9.14
N GLY A 14 -16.44 -6.41 7.84
CA GLY A 14 -17.59 -5.68 7.28
C GLY A 14 -17.53 -4.15 7.36
N GLN A 15 -16.51 -3.57 8.00
CA GLN A 15 -16.37 -2.13 8.14
C GLN A 15 -15.90 -1.46 6.85
N LYS A 16 -16.23 -0.17 6.67
CA LYS A 16 -15.90 0.62 5.45
C LYS A 16 -14.79 1.65 5.66
N GLU A 17 -14.17 1.69 6.83
CA GLU A 17 -13.06 2.61 7.10
C GLU A 17 -11.72 2.00 6.68
N PHE A 18 -11.09 2.63 5.69
CA PHE A 18 -9.77 2.28 5.20
C PHE A 18 -8.83 3.47 5.30
N VAL A 19 -7.56 3.17 5.60
CA VAL A 19 -6.47 4.15 5.69
C VAL A 19 -5.28 3.66 4.86
N GLN A 20 -4.39 4.60 4.53
CA GLN A 20 -3.18 4.31 3.76
C GLN A 20 -1.93 4.37 4.62
N GLY A 21 -1.00 3.47 4.34
CA GLY A 21 0.31 3.42 5.00
C GLY A 21 1.42 3.07 3.99
N LYS A 22 2.65 3.33 4.40
CA LYS A 22 3.85 2.80 3.76
C LYS A 22 4.70 2.11 4.82
N LEU A 23 5.46 1.13 4.41
CA LEU A 23 6.47 0.52 5.25
C LEU A 23 7.56 1.55 5.62
N GLY A 24 8.14 1.43 6.81
CA GLY A 24 9.18 2.33 7.35
C GLY A 24 10.53 2.25 6.62
N ASN A 25 11.50 3.05 7.09
CA ASN A 25 12.80 3.26 6.43
C ASN A 25 13.65 1.97 6.32
N GLY A 26 14.31 1.76 5.18
CA GLY A 26 15.37 0.77 4.99
C GLY A 26 15.24 -0.05 3.71
N TYR A 27 14.28 -1.00 3.68
CA TYR A 27 14.22 -2.08 2.68
C TYR A 27 12.83 -2.32 2.09
N SER A 28 12.00 -1.30 2.09
CA SER A 28 10.56 -1.49 1.88
C SER A 28 9.99 -0.91 0.58
N SER A 29 10.88 -0.41 -0.27
CA SER A 29 10.53 0.04 -1.63
C SER A 29 10.69 -1.10 -2.61
N LEU A 30 9.82 -1.13 -3.62
CA LEU A 30 9.97 -2.02 -4.75
C LEU A 30 11.20 -1.59 -5.56
N THR A 31 12.06 -2.55 -5.89
CA THR A 31 13.27 -2.38 -6.72
C THR A 31 13.22 -3.40 -7.85
N GLU A 32 13.78 -3.08 -9.01
CA GLU A 32 13.92 -4.04 -10.10
C GLU A 32 14.82 -5.21 -9.68
N VAL A 33 14.47 -6.42 -10.12
CA VAL A 33 15.11 -7.68 -9.70
C VAL A 33 16.63 -7.68 -9.94
N ASP A 34 17.10 -7.02 -11.00
CA ASP A 34 18.50 -7.10 -11.45
C ASP A 34 19.28 -5.78 -11.33
N LYS A 35 18.74 -4.73 -10.69
CA LYS A 35 19.45 -3.43 -10.51
C LYS A 35 19.83 -3.18 -9.05
N ILE A 36 21.11 -3.42 -8.75
CA ILE A 36 21.73 -3.19 -7.43
C ILE A 36 21.74 -1.69 -7.05
N LEU A 37 21.91 -0.79 -8.03
CA LEU A 37 21.64 0.66 -7.92
C LEU A 37 20.48 1.03 -8.86
N GLY A 38 19.27 0.65 -8.50
CA GLY A 38 18.05 0.89 -9.27
C GLY A 38 17.20 2.04 -8.74
N LYS A 39 16.31 2.57 -9.59
CA LYS A 39 15.19 3.41 -9.14
C LYS A 39 14.29 2.56 -8.25
N SER A 40 14.01 3.01 -7.04
CA SER A 40 13.06 2.36 -6.14
C SER A 40 11.76 3.16 -6.02
N SER A 41 10.68 2.46 -5.69
CA SER A 41 9.35 3.06 -5.57
C SER A 41 8.64 2.54 -4.32
N PRO A 42 8.13 3.40 -3.44
CA PRO A 42 7.42 2.96 -2.24
C PRO A 42 6.18 2.13 -2.58
N LEU A 43 5.90 1.12 -1.76
CA LEU A 43 4.63 0.42 -1.75
C LEU A 43 3.64 1.16 -0.83
N ILE A 44 2.46 1.44 -1.36
CA ILE A 44 1.33 2.04 -0.64
C ILE A 44 0.34 0.94 -0.31
N PHE A 45 0.13 0.73 0.99
CA PHE A 45 -0.82 -0.21 1.52
C PHE A 45 -2.11 0.53 1.82
N THR A 46 -3.24 -0.05 1.44
CA THR A 46 -4.55 0.38 1.91
C THR A 46 -5.13 -0.73 2.77
N PHE A 47 -5.44 -0.42 4.02
CA PHE A 47 -5.85 -1.42 5.00
C PHE A 47 -7.03 -0.94 5.84
N CYS A 48 -7.79 -1.89 6.37
CA CYS A 48 -8.93 -1.62 7.21
C CYS A 48 -8.45 -1.03 8.52
N LYS A 49 -8.94 0.17 8.87
CA LYS A 49 -8.57 0.85 10.11
C LYS A 49 -9.00 0.08 11.36
N ASN A 50 -10.05 -0.74 11.25
CA ASN A 50 -10.65 -1.43 12.38
C ASN A 50 -9.97 -2.77 12.70
N CYS A 51 -9.61 -3.57 11.69
CA CYS A 51 -9.06 -4.92 11.92
C CYS A 51 -7.69 -5.16 11.29
N GLY A 52 -7.12 -4.19 10.58
CA GLY A 52 -5.80 -4.31 9.97
C GLY A 52 -5.74 -5.04 8.62
N GLU A 53 -6.86 -5.59 8.14
CA GLU A 53 -6.90 -6.33 6.87
C GLU A 53 -6.45 -5.47 5.69
N VAL A 54 -5.50 -5.97 4.90
CA VAL A 54 -4.98 -5.25 3.72
C VAL A 54 -5.91 -5.46 2.52
N SER A 55 -6.49 -4.36 2.04
CA SER A 55 -7.38 -4.33 0.88
C SER A 55 -6.61 -4.24 -0.44
N SER A 56 -5.49 -3.50 -0.46
CA SER A 56 -4.63 -3.41 -1.65
C SER A 56 -3.21 -2.97 -1.33
N ILE A 57 -2.30 -3.31 -2.25
CA ILE A 57 -0.91 -2.84 -2.29
C ILE A 57 -0.69 -2.22 -3.67
N LYS A 58 -0.14 -0.99 -3.73
CA LYS A 58 0.13 -0.27 -4.98
C LYS A 58 1.54 0.28 -5.01
N VAL A 59 2.18 0.23 -6.18
CA VAL A 59 3.45 0.92 -6.42
C VAL A 59 3.17 2.41 -6.58
N LYS A 60 3.83 3.27 -5.79
CA LYS A 60 3.58 4.72 -5.83
C LYS A 60 3.92 5.37 -7.18
N ASN A 61 5.05 4.97 -7.77
CA ASN A 61 5.54 5.47 -9.05
C ASN A 61 5.88 4.27 -9.96
N PRO A 62 4.90 3.67 -10.66
CA PRO A 62 5.15 2.51 -11.50
C PRO A 62 5.96 2.83 -12.77
N HIS A 63 5.89 4.07 -13.28
CA HIS A 63 6.63 4.51 -14.48
C HIS A 63 8.14 4.75 -14.24
N LYS A 64 8.66 4.45 -13.04
CA LYS A 64 10.09 4.55 -12.75
C LYS A 64 10.88 3.34 -13.21
N PHE A 65 10.19 2.24 -13.51
CA PHE A 65 10.73 0.96 -13.93
C PHE A 65 10.69 0.88 -15.46
#